data_AF-A0A7N4NVD6-F1
#
_entry.id   AF-A0A7N4NVD6-F1
#
_cell.length_a   1.000
_cell.length_b   1.000
_cell.length_c   1.000
_cell.angle_alpha   90.00
_cell.angle_beta   90.00
_cell.angle_gamma   90.00
#
_symmetry.space_group_name_H-M   'P 1'
#
loop_
_entity.id
_entity.type
_entity.pdbx_description
1 polymer ?
#
loop_
_entity_poly.entity_id
_entity_poly.type
_entity_poly.pdbx_seq_one_letter_code
_entity_poly.pdbx_strand_id
1 'polypeptide(L)'
;LAVPPTAIGKRHTGTEGGPIRRNPAGNVARPMVQRLPAPQDVAQCLEVGLFDTPPFYSNSTNSFRNTVEGYSDPTGRYDPAVRSLHNLAHLFLNGTGGQTHLSPNDPIFVLLHTFTDAVFDEWLRRYNPDISIFPLENAPIGHNRQYNMVPFWPPVTNTEMFVTAPDNLGYAYEVQWPSQAFSVTEIITITVVAALILVAIVFVVTTCFIRARRNKDESNQPLLSDQYQRYAEEYEKLSNPSQSMV
;
A
#
# COMPACT_ATOMS: atom_id res chain seq x y z
N LEU A 1 -30.91 -21.23 -24.44
CA LEU A 1 -31.96 -21.51 -23.43
C LEU A 1 -31.49 -20.94 -22.09
N ALA A 2 -31.70 -19.65 -21.92
CA ALA A 2 -31.50 -18.94 -20.66
C ALA A 2 -32.79 -19.08 -19.84
N VAL A 3 -32.68 -19.06 -18.51
CA VAL A 3 -33.85 -18.80 -17.65
C VAL A 3 -34.49 -17.51 -18.19
N PRO A 4 -35.76 -17.53 -18.64
CA PRO A 4 -36.40 -16.31 -19.10
C PRO A 4 -36.42 -15.31 -17.93
N PRO A 5 -36.17 -14.02 -18.18
CA PRO A 5 -36.29 -13.02 -17.13
C PRO A 5 -37.66 -13.17 -16.47
N THR A 6 -37.69 -13.18 -15.14
CA THR A 6 -38.93 -13.23 -14.39
C THR A 6 -39.83 -12.09 -14.85
N ALA A 7 -41.08 -12.41 -15.21
CA ALA A 7 -42.07 -11.40 -15.54
C ALA A 7 -42.16 -10.36 -14.41
N ILE A 8 -42.39 -9.09 -14.77
CA ILE A 8 -42.50 -7.98 -13.81
C ILE A 8 -43.44 -8.39 -12.66
N GLY A 9 -42.93 -8.30 -11.43
CA GLY A 9 -43.66 -8.67 -10.22
C GLY A 9 -43.54 -10.13 -9.76
N LYS A 10 -42.78 -10.99 -10.45
CA LYS A 10 -42.53 -12.39 -10.02
C LYS A 10 -41.08 -12.58 -9.56
N ARG A 11 -40.89 -13.37 -8.50
CA ARG A 11 -39.57 -13.83 -8.03
C ARG A 11 -39.21 -15.16 -8.71
N HIS A 12 -37.92 -15.48 -8.75
CA HIS A 12 -37.46 -16.76 -9.29
C HIS A 12 -38.06 -17.91 -8.47
N THR A 13 -38.65 -18.88 -9.17
CA THR A 13 -39.48 -19.97 -8.61
C THR A 13 -38.68 -21.19 -8.12
N GLY A 14 -37.35 -21.17 -8.19
CA GLY A 14 -36.49 -22.29 -7.76
C GLY A 14 -36.44 -23.48 -8.74
N THR A 15 -37.12 -23.41 -9.88
CA THR A 15 -37.01 -24.41 -10.95
C THR A 15 -35.74 -24.21 -11.75
N GLU A 16 -34.95 -25.27 -11.92
CA GLU A 16 -33.70 -25.22 -12.69
C GLU A 16 -33.92 -24.77 -14.15
N GLY A 17 -32.95 -23.99 -14.65
CA GLY A 17 -32.94 -23.45 -16.00
C GLY A 17 -32.22 -24.32 -17.02
N GLY A 18 -31.81 -23.69 -18.13
CA GLY A 18 -30.88 -24.32 -19.06
C GLY A 18 -29.46 -24.46 -18.49
N PRO A 19 -28.56 -25.20 -19.18
CA PRO A 19 -27.22 -25.47 -18.68
C PRO A 19 -26.34 -24.21 -18.63
N ILE A 20 -25.30 -24.27 -17.78
CA ILE A 20 -24.25 -23.26 -17.70
C ILE A 20 -23.63 -23.03 -19.09
N ARG A 21 -23.45 -21.76 -19.44
CA ARG A 21 -22.72 -21.33 -20.63
C ARG A 21 -21.41 -20.70 -20.20
N ARG A 22 -20.31 -21.10 -20.82
CA ARG A 22 -18.98 -20.56 -20.55
C ARG A 22 -18.16 -20.60 -21.84
N ASN A 23 -17.51 -19.50 -22.16
CA ASN A 23 -16.64 -19.40 -23.33
C ASN A 23 -15.46 -18.45 -23.03
N PRO A 24 -14.51 -18.85 -22.16
CA PRO A 24 -13.45 -17.98 -21.68
C PRO A 24 -12.68 -17.33 -22.84
N ALA A 25 -12.38 -16.03 -22.73
CA ALA A 25 -11.78 -15.20 -23.79
C ALA A 25 -12.58 -15.10 -25.11
N GLY A 26 -13.78 -15.67 -25.20
CA GLY A 26 -14.53 -15.79 -26.45
C GLY A 26 -15.30 -14.54 -26.89
N ASN A 27 -15.23 -13.44 -26.15
CA ASN A 27 -15.94 -12.20 -26.50
C ASN A 27 -15.17 -11.38 -27.54
N VAL A 28 -15.23 -11.81 -28.79
CA VAL A 28 -14.54 -11.15 -29.92
C VAL A 28 -15.06 -9.74 -30.22
N ALA A 29 -16.29 -9.42 -29.80
CA ALA A 29 -16.87 -8.08 -29.95
C ALA A 29 -16.27 -7.08 -28.95
N ARG A 30 -15.60 -7.55 -27.90
CA ARG A 30 -15.00 -6.72 -26.86
C ARG A 30 -13.61 -7.24 -26.46
N PRO A 31 -12.56 -6.94 -27.26
CA PRO A 31 -11.21 -7.47 -27.05
C PRO A 31 -10.61 -7.23 -25.66
N MET A 32 -10.96 -6.09 -25.03
CA MET A 32 -10.49 -5.73 -23.68
C MET A 32 -10.88 -6.74 -22.59
N VAL A 33 -11.90 -7.59 -22.81
CA VAL A 33 -12.31 -8.63 -21.85
C VAL A 33 -11.81 -10.03 -22.22
N GLN A 34 -10.92 -10.16 -23.20
CA GLN A 34 -10.40 -11.46 -23.63
C GLN A 34 -9.15 -11.91 -22.86
N ARG A 35 -8.69 -11.11 -21.90
CA ARG A 35 -7.56 -11.45 -21.02
C ARG A 35 -7.96 -11.17 -19.58
N LEU A 36 -7.42 -11.98 -18.67
CA LEU A 36 -7.55 -11.77 -17.24
C LEU A 36 -6.68 -10.59 -16.77
N PRO A 37 -6.95 -10.05 -15.56
CA PRO A 37 -6.08 -9.06 -14.93
C PRO A 37 -4.63 -9.54 -14.80
N ALA A 38 -3.68 -8.61 -14.84
CA ALA A 38 -2.27 -8.90 -14.55
C ALA A 38 -2.02 -8.93 -13.02
N PRO A 39 -0.98 -9.62 -12.54
CA PRO A 39 -0.61 -9.57 -11.11
C PRO A 39 -0.36 -8.15 -10.61
N GLN A 40 0.19 -7.27 -11.46
CA GLN A 40 0.45 -5.87 -11.14
C GLN A 40 -0.84 -5.09 -10.88
N ASP A 41 -1.96 -5.47 -11.49
CA ASP A 41 -3.25 -4.83 -11.26
C ASP A 41 -3.68 -5.00 -9.79
N VAL A 42 -3.42 -6.17 -9.20
CA VAL A 42 -3.67 -6.43 -7.78
C VAL A 42 -2.73 -5.61 -6.91
N ALA A 43 -1.43 -5.57 -7.25
CA ALA A 43 -0.46 -4.76 -6.51
C ALA A 43 -0.86 -3.28 -6.48
N GLN A 44 -1.23 -2.69 -7.63
CA GLN A 44 -1.65 -1.30 -7.74
C GLN A 44 -2.95 -1.01 -7.01
N CYS A 45 -3.94 -1.91 -7.11
CA CYS A 45 -5.21 -1.75 -6.42
C CYS A 45 -5.03 -1.72 -4.89
N LEU A 46 -4.12 -2.53 -4.35
CA LEU A 46 -3.80 -2.57 -2.92
C LEU A 46 -3.09 -1.31 -2.41
N GLU A 47 -2.67 -0.39 -3.28
CA GLU A 47 -2.11 0.92 -2.90
C GLU A 47 -3.18 2.02 -2.80
N VAL A 48 -4.42 1.74 -3.20
CA VAL A 48 -5.53 2.70 -3.07
C VAL A 48 -6.00 2.70 -1.60
N GLY A 49 -5.55 3.69 -0.83
CA GLY A 49 -5.75 3.71 0.63
C GLY A 49 -7.13 4.14 1.13
N LEU A 50 -8.00 4.70 0.29
CA LEU A 50 -9.37 5.02 0.68
C LEU A 50 -10.30 3.88 0.30
N PHE A 51 -11.04 3.34 1.27
CA PHE A 51 -11.99 2.24 1.01
C PHE A 51 -12.98 2.62 -0.09
N ASP A 52 -13.66 3.76 0.07
CA ASP A 52 -14.56 4.29 -0.92
C ASP A 52 -14.53 5.83 -0.93
N THR A 53 -15.07 6.42 -1.99
CA THR A 53 -15.13 7.87 -2.18
C THR A 53 -16.49 8.28 -2.73
N PRO A 54 -16.98 9.50 -2.45
CA PRO A 54 -18.19 10.00 -3.08
C PRO A 54 -18.11 9.91 -4.62
N PRO A 55 -19.19 9.51 -5.31
CA PRO A 55 -20.56 9.37 -4.81
C PRO A 55 -20.90 7.95 -4.30
N PHE A 56 -19.91 7.14 -3.91
CA PHE A 56 -20.08 5.77 -3.38
C PHE A 56 -20.78 4.84 -4.39
N TYR A 57 -20.44 5.03 -5.66
CA TYR A 57 -21.04 4.32 -6.80
C TYR A 57 -19.97 3.82 -7.78
N SER A 58 -20.42 3.21 -8.88
CA SER A 58 -19.58 2.64 -9.94
C SER A 58 -18.71 3.66 -10.70
N ASN A 59 -18.90 4.95 -10.45
CA ASN A 59 -18.11 6.05 -11.02
C ASN A 59 -17.21 6.76 -9.99
N SER A 60 -16.95 6.14 -8.84
CA SER A 60 -16.09 6.70 -7.81
C SER A 60 -14.62 6.58 -8.20
N THR A 61 -13.84 7.64 -8.01
CA THR A 61 -12.40 7.66 -8.31
C THR A 61 -11.59 7.66 -7.01
N ASN A 62 -10.40 7.07 -7.04
CA ASN A 62 -9.55 6.86 -5.86
C ASN A 62 -10.27 6.09 -4.74
N SER A 63 -11.10 5.11 -5.12
CA SER A 63 -11.88 4.25 -4.23
C SER A 63 -11.41 2.81 -4.40
N PHE A 64 -10.83 2.21 -3.35
CA PHE A 64 -10.39 0.82 -3.37
C PHE A 64 -11.53 -0.11 -3.78
N ARG A 65 -12.71 0.07 -3.17
CA ARG A 65 -13.93 -0.69 -3.47
C ARG A 65 -14.25 -0.63 -4.96
N ASN A 66 -14.23 0.56 -5.58
CA ASN A 66 -14.53 0.70 -7.01
C ASN A 66 -13.41 0.15 -7.91
N THR A 67 -12.16 0.21 -7.47
CA THR A 67 -10.99 -0.37 -8.15
C THR A 67 -11.05 -1.88 -8.16
N VAL A 68 -11.17 -2.52 -6.99
CA VAL A 68 -11.17 -3.98 -6.87
C VAL A 68 -12.42 -4.59 -7.52
N GLU A 69 -13.58 -3.94 -7.40
CA GLU A 69 -14.81 -4.31 -8.09
C GLU A 69 -14.65 -4.26 -9.61
N GLY A 70 -13.80 -3.34 -10.10
CA GLY A 70 -13.33 -3.32 -11.48
C GLY A 70 -14.04 -2.32 -12.37
N TYR A 71 -14.53 -1.20 -11.82
CA TYR A 71 -15.05 -0.07 -12.58
C TYR A 71 -14.01 1.04 -12.82
N SER A 72 -13.01 1.12 -11.94
CA SER A 72 -11.82 1.95 -12.13
C SER A 72 -10.66 1.14 -12.71
N ASP A 73 -9.67 1.81 -13.29
CA ASP A 73 -8.39 1.16 -13.56
C ASP A 73 -7.66 0.81 -12.24
N PRO A 74 -6.65 -0.09 -12.27
CA PRO A 74 -5.96 -0.54 -11.05
C PRO A 74 -5.30 0.57 -10.22
N THR A 75 -5.13 1.78 -10.77
CA THR A 75 -4.55 2.92 -10.03
C THR A 75 -5.58 3.70 -9.22
N GLY A 76 -6.87 3.36 -9.36
CA GLY A 76 -7.98 4.05 -8.70
C GLY A 76 -8.73 5.03 -9.61
N ARG A 77 -8.23 5.31 -10.81
CA ARG A 77 -8.85 6.29 -11.70
C ARG A 77 -10.07 5.68 -12.39
N TYR A 78 -11.21 6.35 -12.26
CA TYR A 78 -12.42 5.95 -12.97
C TYR A 78 -12.34 6.24 -14.47
N ASP A 79 -12.73 5.26 -15.29
CA ASP A 79 -12.98 5.41 -16.72
C ASP A 79 -14.18 4.53 -17.12
N PRO A 80 -15.25 5.08 -17.72
CA PRO A 80 -16.43 4.30 -18.09
C PRO A 80 -16.15 3.14 -19.06
N ALA A 81 -15.08 3.21 -19.86
CA ALA A 81 -14.69 2.18 -20.81
C ALA A 81 -13.96 0.99 -20.14
N VAL A 82 -13.31 1.23 -18.99
CA VAL A 82 -12.46 0.25 -18.31
C VAL A 82 -13.28 -0.80 -17.59
N ARG A 83 -12.88 -2.06 -17.70
CA ARG A 83 -13.25 -3.12 -16.76
C ARG A 83 -11.97 -3.83 -16.35
N SER A 84 -11.71 -3.88 -15.06
CA SER A 84 -10.51 -4.46 -14.48
C SER A 84 -10.89 -5.52 -13.43
N LEU A 85 -9.90 -6.18 -12.85
CA LEU A 85 -10.03 -7.03 -11.66
C LEU A 85 -11.30 -7.91 -11.63
N HIS A 86 -12.18 -7.77 -10.64
CA HIS A 86 -13.39 -8.59 -10.46
C HIS A 86 -14.32 -8.57 -11.69
N ASN A 87 -14.70 -7.38 -12.17
CA ASN A 87 -15.57 -7.24 -13.33
C ASN A 87 -14.95 -7.84 -14.60
N LEU A 88 -13.64 -7.66 -14.79
CA LEU A 88 -12.92 -8.26 -15.92
C LEU A 88 -12.94 -9.78 -15.85
N ALA A 89 -12.71 -10.37 -14.66
CA ALA A 89 -12.76 -11.81 -14.46
C ALA A 89 -14.15 -12.39 -14.77
N HIS A 90 -15.24 -11.72 -14.37
CA HIS A 90 -16.60 -12.10 -14.76
C HIS A 90 -16.82 -12.04 -16.28
N LEU A 91 -16.43 -10.93 -16.91
CA LEU A 91 -16.66 -10.71 -18.34
C LEU A 91 -15.81 -11.63 -19.22
N PHE A 92 -14.62 -12.00 -18.74
CA PHE A 92 -13.73 -12.95 -19.39
C PHE A 92 -14.39 -14.31 -19.64
N LEU A 93 -15.29 -14.75 -18.75
CA LEU A 93 -15.99 -16.04 -18.87
C LEU A 93 -16.99 -16.07 -20.03
N ASN A 94 -17.44 -14.90 -20.52
CA ASN A 94 -18.33 -14.74 -21.68
C ASN A 94 -19.48 -15.76 -21.71
N GLY A 95 -20.31 -15.73 -20.67
CA GLY A 95 -21.36 -16.73 -20.47
C GLY A 95 -22.20 -16.44 -19.22
N THR A 96 -22.68 -17.51 -18.57
CA THR A 96 -23.43 -17.48 -17.31
C THR A 96 -22.68 -16.69 -16.23
N GLY A 97 -21.38 -16.97 -16.05
CA GLY A 97 -20.53 -16.28 -15.08
C GLY A 97 -20.33 -14.77 -15.32
N GLY A 98 -20.65 -14.26 -16.51
CA GLY A 98 -20.51 -12.84 -16.86
C GLY A 98 -21.79 -12.01 -16.73
N GLN A 99 -22.87 -12.59 -16.22
CA GLN A 99 -24.17 -11.93 -16.07
C GLN A 99 -24.54 -11.82 -14.59
N THR A 100 -24.68 -10.61 -14.06
CA THR A 100 -24.89 -10.37 -12.61
C THR A 100 -26.03 -11.18 -11.98
N HIS A 101 -27.13 -11.39 -12.71
CA HIS A 101 -28.29 -12.13 -12.21
C HIS A 101 -28.16 -13.66 -12.31
N LEU A 102 -27.12 -14.18 -12.99
CA LEU A 102 -26.88 -15.61 -13.18
C LEU A 102 -25.49 -16.07 -12.75
N SER A 103 -24.56 -15.16 -12.48
CA SER A 103 -23.14 -15.49 -12.29
C SER A 103 -22.89 -16.55 -11.21
N PRO A 104 -23.63 -16.61 -10.09
CA PRO A 104 -23.44 -17.67 -9.10
C PRO A 104 -23.83 -19.08 -9.56
N ASN A 105 -24.56 -19.22 -10.68
CA ASN A 105 -24.83 -20.55 -11.27
C ASN A 105 -23.56 -21.19 -11.85
N ASP A 106 -22.55 -20.39 -12.19
CA ASP A 106 -21.24 -20.89 -12.60
C ASP A 106 -20.36 -21.04 -11.34
N PRO A 107 -19.87 -22.25 -10.99
CA PRO A 107 -19.11 -22.46 -9.76
C PRO A 107 -17.76 -21.72 -9.71
N ILE A 108 -17.26 -21.20 -10.85
CA ILE A 108 -16.11 -20.29 -10.85
C ILE A 108 -16.38 -19.06 -9.99
N PHE A 109 -17.65 -18.65 -9.85
CA PHE A 109 -18.08 -17.53 -8.99
C PHE A 109 -17.52 -17.65 -7.57
N VAL A 110 -17.54 -18.84 -6.96
CA VAL A 110 -17.03 -19.05 -5.61
C VAL A 110 -15.54 -18.74 -5.54
N LEU A 111 -14.76 -19.34 -6.45
CA LEU A 111 -13.30 -19.16 -6.49
C LEU A 111 -12.92 -17.71 -6.80
N LEU A 112 -13.63 -17.08 -7.73
CA LEU A 112 -13.46 -15.67 -8.10
C LEU A 112 -13.68 -14.77 -6.88
N HIS A 113 -14.80 -14.95 -6.17
CA HIS A 113 -15.12 -14.11 -5.01
C HIS A 113 -14.26 -14.42 -3.79
N THR A 114 -13.79 -15.65 -3.58
CA THR A 114 -12.81 -15.92 -2.52
C THR A 114 -11.49 -15.21 -2.78
N PHE A 115 -11.06 -15.06 -4.03
CA PHE A 115 -9.86 -14.29 -4.35
C PHE A 115 -10.11 -12.78 -4.19
N THR A 116 -11.28 -12.28 -4.59
CA THR A 116 -11.67 -10.89 -4.34
C THR A 116 -11.72 -10.57 -2.84
N ASP A 117 -12.26 -11.48 -2.02
CA ASP A 117 -12.29 -11.34 -0.56
C ASP A 117 -10.88 -11.37 0.05
N ALA A 118 -9.99 -12.23 -0.45
CA ALA A 118 -8.59 -12.21 -0.02
C ALA A 118 -7.90 -10.86 -0.27
N VAL A 119 -8.17 -10.21 -1.42
CA VAL A 119 -7.65 -8.86 -1.71
C VAL A 119 -8.25 -7.83 -0.74
N PHE A 120 -9.52 -7.96 -0.38
CA PHE A 120 -10.18 -7.10 0.61
C PHE A 120 -9.61 -7.29 2.02
N ASP A 121 -9.42 -8.54 2.48
CA ASP A 121 -8.83 -8.86 3.78
C ASP A 121 -7.39 -8.34 3.89
N GLU A 122 -6.59 -8.48 2.83
CA GLU A 122 -5.25 -7.87 2.78
C GLU A 122 -5.31 -6.35 2.87
N TRP A 123 -6.26 -5.71 2.19
CA TRP A 123 -6.44 -4.26 2.27
C TRP A 123 -6.82 -3.83 3.70
N LEU A 124 -7.75 -4.53 4.36
CA LEU A 124 -8.10 -4.29 5.76
C LEU A 124 -6.87 -4.40 6.67
N ARG A 125 -6.05 -5.44 6.47
CA ARG A 125 -4.81 -5.67 7.24
C ARG A 125 -3.75 -4.59 7.00
N ARG A 126 -3.59 -4.10 5.76
CA ARG A 126 -2.61 -3.06 5.40
C ARG A 126 -2.95 -1.71 6.00
N TYR A 127 -4.20 -1.30 5.88
CA TYR A 127 -4.61 0.06 6.22
C TYR A 127 -5.18 0.21 7.64
N ASN A 128 -5.62 -0.89 8.26
CA ASN A 128 -6.32 -0.89 9.55
C ASN A 128 -7.31 0.29 9.65
N PRO A 129 -8.23 0.41 8.67
CA PRO A 129 -9.06 1.59 8.50
C PRO A 129 -9.99 1.81 9.69
N ASP A 130 -10.17 3.07 10.07
CA ASP A 130 -11.29 3.42 10.93
C ASP A 130 -12.60 3.21 10.16
N ILE A 131 -13.57 2.55 10.80
CA ILE A 131 -14.86 2.24 10.18
C ILE A 131 -15.58 3.49 9.65
N SER A 132 -15.27 4.70 10.16
CA SER A 132 -15.83 5.98 9.72
C SER A 132 -15.72 6.25 8.22
N ILE A 133 -14.75 5.63 7.52
CA ILE A 133 -14.55 5.82 6.09
C ILE A 133 -15.65 5.19 5.21
N PHE A 134 -16.39 4.20 5.73
CA PHE A 134 -17.50 3.57 5.02
C PHE A 134 -18.74 4.47 5.18
N PRO A 135 -19.37 5.06 4.15
CA PRO A 135 -20.51 5.97 4.32
C PRO A 135 -21.64 5.43 5.20
N LEU A 136 -22.02 6.19 6.24
CA LEU A 136 -23.19 5.87 7.08
C LEU A 136 -24.51 6.15 6.36
N GLU A 137 -24.51 7.16 5.49
CA GLU A 137 -25.67 7.65 4.74
C GLU A 137 -25.25 8.12 3.35
N ASN A 138 -26.24 8.41 2.49
CA ASN A 138 -26.07 8.90 1.11
C ASN A 138 -25.34 7.93 0.16
N ALA A 139 -25.05 6.70 0.58
CA ALA A 139 -24.70 5.63 -0.35
C ALA A 139 -25.95 5.16 -1.11
N PRO A 140 -25.80 4.48 -2.25
CA PRO A 140 -26.91 3.81 -2.92
C PRO A 140 -27.69 2.91 -1.95
N ILE A 141 -28.99 2.74 -2.19
CA ILE A 141 -29.84 1.90 -1.33
C ILE A 141 -29.22 0.50 -1.15
N GLY A 142 -29.13 0.04 0.10
CA GLY A 142 -28.48 -1.23 0.44
C GLY A 142 -26.99 -1.12 0.82
N HIS A 143 -26.33 -0.01 0.49
CA HIS A 143 -24.88 0.17 0.67
C HIS A 143 -24.50 1.05 1.85
N ASN A 144 -25.44 1.59 2.63
CA ASN A 144 -25.08 2.31 3.86
C ASN A 144 -24.41 1.34 4.85
N ARG A 145 -23.43 1.80 5.62
CA ARG A 145 -22.63 0.97 6.54
C ARG A 145 -23.46 0.16 7.57
N GLN A 146 -24.59 0.72 8.02
CA GLN A 146 -25.50 0.08 9.00
C GLN A 146 -26.67 -0.67 8.32
N TYR A 147 -26.66 -0.77 6.99
CA TYR A 147 -27.69 -1.49 6.26
C TYR A 147 -27.52 -2.99 6.47
N ASN A 148 -28.62 -3.71 6.74
CA ASN A 148 -28.62 -5.17 6.76
C ASN A 148 -28.45 -5.69 5.33
N MET A 149 -27.36 -6.40 5.06
CA MET A 149 -27.05 -6.93 3.73
C MET A 149 -28.18 -7.84 3.25
N VAL A 150 -28.84 -7.41 2.17
CA VAL A 150 -30.00 -8.11 1.63
C VAL A 150 -29.54 -9.32 0.81
N PRO A 151 -30.18 -10.50 0.94
CA PRO A 151 -31.32 -10.86 1.77
C PRO A 151 -30.94 -11.79 2.95
N PHE A 152 -29.78 -11.59 3.58
CA PHE A 152 -29.28 -12.55 4.58
C PHE A 152 -30.15 -12.60 5.84
N TRP A 153 -30.17 -13.78 6.47
CA TRP A 153 -30.88 -14.05 7.72
C TRP A 153 -30.04 -14.96 8.64
N PRO A 154 -29.87 -14.66 9.95
CA PRO A 154 -30.37 -13.46 10.64
C PRO A 154 -29.80 -12.16 10.05
N PRO A 155 -30.41 -11.00 10.32
CA PRO A 155 -29.92 -9.72 9.80
C PRO A 155 -28.46 -9.50 10.20
N VAL A 156 -27.65 -9.13 9.22
CA VAL A 156 -26.21 -8.87 9.35
C VAL A 156 -25.87 -7.61 8.57
N THR A 157 -25.16 -6.69 9.19
CA THR A 157 -24.82 -5.38 8.62
C THR A 157 -23.51 -5.41 7.85
N ASN A 158 -23.28 -4.42 6.98
CA ASN A 158 -21.98 -4.23 6.33
C ASN A 158 -20.84 -4.04 7.35
N THR A 159 -21.13 -3.44 8.51
CA THR A 159 -20.15 -3.21 9.59
C THR A 159 -19.58 -4.51 10.14
N GLU A 160 -20.42 -5.53 10.31
CA GLU A 160 -20.01 -6.82 10.88
C GLU A 160 -19.00 -7.56 10.00
N MET A 161 -19.01 -7.31 8.69
CA MET A 161 -18.06 -7.90 7.74
C MET A 161 -16.83 -7.01 7.47
N PHE A 162 -16.80 -5.78 7.99
CA PHE A 162 -15.69 -4.85 7.78
C PHE A 162 -14.61 -5.04 8.85
N VAL A 163 -14.10 -6.26 8.95
CA VAL A 163 -13.15 -6.72 9.98
C VAL A 163 -12.15 -7.69 9.34
N THR A 164 -10.94 -7.78 9.89
CA THR A 164 -9.96 -8.77 9.41
C THR A 164 -10.47 -10.18 9.68
N ALA A 165 -10.44 -11.04 8.66
CA ALA A 165 -11.02 -12.37 8.71
C ALA A 165 -10.36 -13.31 9.74
N PRO A 166 -9.02 -13.35 9.91
CA PRO A 166 -8.37 -14.32 10.80
C PRO A 166 -8.82 -14.19 12.26
N ASP A 167 -8.91 -12.96 12.77
CA ASP A 167 -9.19 -12.70 14.18
C ASP A 167 -10.70 -12.61 14.48
N ASN A 168 -11.53 -12.28 13.49
CA ASN A 168 -12.93 -11.94 13.70
C ASN A 168 -13.93 -12.91 13.05
N LEU A 169 -13.54 -13.58 11.96
CA LEU A 169 -14.43 -14.44 11.17
C LEU A 169 -13.96 -15.91 11.11
N GLY A 170 -12.77 -16.22 11.63
CA GLY A 170 -12.28 -17.59 11.82
C GLY A 170 -11.72 -18.26 10.57
N TYR A 171 -11.33 -17.48 9.56
CA TYR A 171 -10.66 -17.98 8.36
C TYR A 171 -9.51 -17.06 7.93
N ALA A 172 -8.56 -17.61 7.18
CA ALA A 172 -7.43 -16.87 6.65
C ALA A 172 -7.06 -17.39 5.25
N TYR A 173 -6.38 -16.56 4.47
CA TYR A 173 -5.92 -16.92 3.13
C TYR A 173 -4.44 -17.28 3.11
N GLU A 174 -4.12 -18.45 2.59
CA GLU A 174 -2.76 -18.82 2.22
C GLU A 174 -2.44 -18.23 0.85
N VAL A 175 -1.99 -16.97 0.83
CA VAL A 175 -1.69 -16.23 -0.40
C VAL A 175 -0.49 -15.30 -0.20
N GLN A 176 0.30 -15.11 -1.25
CA GLN A 176 1.38 -14.14 -1.30
C GLN A 176 1.04 -13.04 -2.30
N TRP A 177 1.18 -11.79 -1.88
CA TRP A 177 0.85 -10.65 -2.71
C TRP A 177 2.05 -10.22 -3.57
N PRO A 178 1.81 -9.87 -4.85
CA PRO A 178 2.87 -9.33 -5.68
C PRO A 178 3.38 -8.02 -5.08
N SER A 179 4.68 -7.94 -4.83
CA SER A 179 5.33 -6.68 -4.47
C SER A 179 5.31 -5.74 -5.67
N GLN A 180 5.16 -4.44 -5.41
CA GLN A 180 5.36 -3.44 -6.44
C GLN A 180 6.80 -3.55 -6.96
N ALA A 181 6.97 -3.79 -8.27
CA ALA A 181 8.27 -3.62 -8.90
C ALA A 181 8.56 -2.13 -8.95
N PHE A 182 9.58 -1.66 -8.21
CA PHE A 182 10.01 -0.27 -8.31
C PHE A 182 10.37 0.06 -9.76
N SER A 183 9.91 1.20 -10.25
CA SER A 183 10.34 1.69 -11.56
C SER A 183 11.86 1.90 -11.55
N VAL A 184 12.51 1.76 -12.71
CA VAL A 184 13.95 2.03 -12.85
C VAL A 184 14.28 3.45 -12.36
N THR A 185 13.37 4.41 -12.59
CA THR A 185 13.48 5.77 -12.08
C THR A 185 13.43 5.84 -10.56
N GLU A 186 12.50 5.14 -9.89
CA GLU A 186 12.46 5.07 -8.43
C GLU A 186 13.74 4.45 -7.88
N ILE A 187 14.21 3.34 -8.47
CA ILE A 187 15.47 2.69 -8.06
C ILE A 187 16.64 3.66 -8.16
N ILE A 188 16.76 4.39 -9.29
CA ILE A 188 17.81 5.40 -9.47
C ILE A 188 17.68 6.51 -8.41
N THR A 189 16.48 7.04 -8.19
CA THR A 189 16.28 8.12 -7.20
C THR A 189 16.61 7.67 -5.77
N ILE A 190 16.17 6.48 -5.36
CA ILE A 190 16.47 5.91 -4.04
C ILE A 190 17.99 5.74 -3.90
N THR A 191 18.66 5.23 -4.93
CA THR A 191 20.11 5.03 -4.93
C THR A 191 20.87 6.35 -4.81
N VAL A 192 20.47 7.37 -5.58
CA VAL A 192 21.09 8.71 -5.54
C VAL A 192 20.88 9.36 -4.18
N VAL A 193 19.66 9.33 -3.64
CA VAL A 193 19.35 9.90 -2.33
C VAL A 193 20.13 9.19 -1.22
N ALA A 194 20.19 7.85 -1.24
CA ALA A 194 20.97 7.08 -0.27
C ALA A 194 22.47 7.41 -0.34
N ALA A 195 23.03 7.57 -1.54
CA ALA A 195 24.42 7.97 -1.73
C ALA A 195 24.69 9.38 -1.18
N LEU A 196 23.79 10.34 -1.43
CA LEU A 196 23.91 11.70 -0.90
C LEU A 196 23.85 11.73 0.64
N ILE A 197 22.96 10.93 1.25
CA ILE A 197 22.88 10.79 2.71
C ILE A 197 24.19 10.21 3.27
N LEU A 198 24.75 9.17 2.63
CA LEU A 198 26.01 8.57 3.06
C LEU A 198 27.16 9.58 3.01
N VAL A 199 27.26 10.36 1.94
CA VAL A 199 28.26 11.43 1.82
C VAL A 199 28.09 12.48 2.92
N ALA A 200 26.86 12.89 3.22
CA ALA A 200 26.59 13.83 4.31
C ALA A 200 27.02 13.28 5.68
N ILE A 201 26.73 11.99 5.96
CA ILE A 201 27.15 11.33 7.20
C ILE A 201 28.68 11.32 7.32
N VAL A 202 29.40 10.95 6.26
CA VAL A 202 30.87 10.95 6.25
C VAL A 202 31.41 12.36 6.52
N PHE A 203 30.82 13.39 5.93
CA PHE A 203 31.25 14.77 6.13
C PHE A 203 31.04 15.23 7.59
N VAL A 204 29.89 14.89 8.18
CA VAL A 204 29.60 15.19 9.60
C VAL A 204 30.59 14.47 10.51
N VAL A 205 30.80 13.17 10.32
CA VAL A 205 31.75 12.38 11.12
C VAL A 205 33.16 12.94 11.02
N THR A 206 33.61 13.27 9.80
CA THR A 206 34.94 13.84 9.57
C THR A 206 35.08 15.20 10.26
N THR A 207 34.07 16.06 10.16
CA THR A 207 34.06 17.38 10.81
C THR A 207 34.07 17.25 12.33
N CYS A 208 33.28 16.33 12.89
CA CYS A 208 33.28 16.01 14.31
C CYS A 208 34.65 15.48 14.77
N PHE A 209 35.27 14.60 13.99
CA PHE A 209 36.60 14.05 14.30
C PHE A 209 37.70 15.11 14.27
N ILE A 210 37.72 15.98 13.25
CA ILE A 210 38.67 17.11 13.18
C ILE A 210 38.46 18.05 14.36
N ARG A 211 37.21 18.38 14.70
CA ARG A 211 36.90 19.26 15.82
C ARG A 211 37.31 18.65 17.17
N ALA A 212 37.08 17.35 17.37
CA ALA A 212 37.53 16.63 18.56
C ALA A 212 39.05 16.60 18.67
N ARG A 213 39.76 16.39 17.56
CA ARG A 213 41.23 16.36 17.52
C ARG A 213 41.82 17.75 17.79
N ARG A 214 41.26 18.80 17.18
CA ARG A 214 41.67 20.19 17.42
C ARG A 214 41.46 20.62 18.87
N ASN A 215 40.34 20.22 19.48
CA ASN A 215 40.10 20.49 20.91
C ASN A 215 41.12 19.76 21.81
N LYS A 216 41.57 18.56 21.40
CA LYS A 216 42.63 17.80 22.09
C LYS A 216 44.02 18.43 21.91
N ASP A 217 44.32 18.98 20.74
CA ASP A 217 45.57 19.71 20.48
C ASP A 217 45.60 21.08 21.19
N GLU A 218 44.47 21.80 21.24
CA GLU A 218 44.34 23.03 22.05
C GLU A 218 44.49 22.75 23.56
N SER A 219 44.04 21.59 24.06
CA SER A 219 44.30 21.16 25.44
C SER A 219 45.75 20.72 25.72
N ASN A 220 46.54 20.46 24.66
CA ASN A 220 47.94 20.01 24.75
C ASN A 220 48.96 21.13 24.46
N GLN A 221 48.53 22.37 24.23
CA GLN A 221 49.46 23.49 24.15
C GLN A 221 50.06 23.78 25.53
N PRO A 222 51.40 23.70 25.71
CA PRO A 222 52.02 24.14 26.95
C PRO A 222 51.92 25.66 27.05
N LEU A 223 51.24 26.16 28.08
CA LEU A 223 51.00 27.60 28.30
C LEU A 223 52.25 28.42 28.71
N LEU A 224 53.46 27.85 28.66
CA LEU A 224 54.70 28.54 29.06
C LEU A 224 55.89 27.97 28.29
N SER A 225 56.44 28.70 27.31
CA SER A 225 57.73 28.30 26.73
C SER A 225 58.72 29.41 26.40
N ASP A 226 58.57 30.66 26.87
CA ASP A 226 59.52 31.73 26.44
C ASP A 226 59.99 32.72 27.52
N GLN A 227 59.70 32.50 28.81
CA GLN A 227 60.07 33.47 29.85
C GLN A 227 61.02 32.97 30.95
N TYR A 228 61.40 31.69 30.97
CA TYR A 228 62.22 31.15 32.07
C TYR A 228 63.73 31.21 31.84
N GLN A 229 64.18 31.39 30.60
CA GLN A 229 65.61 31.28 30.28
C GLN A 229 66.43 32.54 30.63
N ARG A 230 65.77 33.68 30.90
CA ARG A 230 66.46 34.96 31.13
C ARG A 230 66.89 35.20 32.58
N TYR A 231 66.41 34.39 33.55
CA TYR A 231 66.76 34.57 34.97
C TYR A 231 67.94 33.71 35.44
N ALA A 232 68.35 32.68 34.68
CA ALA A 232 69.44 31.80 35.08
C ALA A 232 70.83 32.41 34.80
N GLU A 233 70.98 33.21 33.74
CA GLU A 233 72.27 33.84 33.39
C GLU A 233 72.64 35.04 34.28
N GLU A 234 71.66 35.63 34.98
CA GLU A 234 71.90 36.83 35.80
C GLU A 234 72.45 36.51 37.20
N TYR A 235 72.28 35.28 37.69
CA TYR A 235 72.83 34.83 38.98
C TYR A 235 74.29 34.36 38.90
N GLU A 236 74.77 33.91 37.73
CA GLU A 236 76.14 33.43 37.58
C GLU A 236 77.18 34.57 37.46
N LYS A 237 76.72 35.80 37.17
CA LYS A 237 77.60 36.96 36.95
C LYS A 237 77.90 37.80 38.20
N LEU A 238 77.29 37.48 39.35
CA LEU A 238 77.39 38.27 40.59
C LEU A 238 78.22 37.62 41.71
N SER A 239 78.88 36.49 41.46
CA SER A 239 79.71 35.79 42.46
C SER A 239 81.19 35.71 42.05
N ASN A 240 81.91 36.83 42.00
CA ASN A 240 83.35 36.90 42.34
C ASN A 240 83.91 38.33 42.29
N PRO A 241 84.16 38.94 43.47
CA PRO A 241 85.40 39.70 43.64
C PRO A 241 86.03 39.59 45.04
N SER A 242 87.23 39.00 45.12
CA SER A 242 88.31 39.36 46.08
C SER A 242 89.58 38.54 45.74
N GLN A 243 90.59 39.11 45.05
CA GLN A 243 91.84 39.67 45.61
C GLN A 243 92.61 38.71 46.54
N SER A 244 93.76 38.15 46.12
CA SER A 244 95.14 38.71 46.21
C SER A 244 95.75 38.64 47.61
N MET A 245 96.83 37.86 47.79
CA MET A 245 98.16 38.33 48.22
C MET A 245 99.10 37.15 48.63
N VAL A 246 100.38 37.34 48.25
CA VAL A 246 101.63 36.59 48.54
C VAL A 246 101.88 35.31 47.75
#